data_AF-A0A072NR75-F1
#
_entry.id   AF-A0A072NR75-F1
#
_cell.length_a   1.000
_cell.length_b   1.000
_cell.length_c   1.000
_cell.angle_alpha   90.00
_cell.angle_beta   90.00
_cell.angle_gamma   90.00
#
_symmetry.space_group_name_H-M   'P 1'
#
loop_
_entity.id
_entity.type
_entity.pdbx_description
1 polymer ?
#
loop_
_entity_poly.entity_id
_entity_poly.type
_entity_poly.pdbx_seq_one_letter_code
_entity_poly.pdbx_strand_id
1 'polypeptide(L)' 'MDSQNKRNPLSEIGDIAHKLPLDVLKDINQRIGDWLASGGKDDDPYIEQQLEFAKRFVK' A
#
# COMPACT_ATOMS: atom_id res chain seq x y z
N MET A 1 -21.89 -17.29 5.90
CA MET A 1 -21.78 -15.82 5.90
C MET A 1 -20.31 -15.52 5.70
N ASP A 2 -19.87 -15.50 4.45
CA ASP A 2 -18.48 -15.16 4.12
C ASP A 2 -18.35 -13.65 4.24
N SER A 3 -18.07 -13.19 5.45
CA SER A 3 -17.68 -11.81 5.72
C SER A 3 -16.48 -11.52 4.84
N GLN A 4 -16.68 -10.66 3.83
CA GLN A 4 -15.66 -10.18 2.91
C GLN A 4 -14.42 -9.77 3.71
N ASN A 5 -13.37 -10.60 3.69
CA ASN A 5 -12.08 -10.32 4.27
C ASN A 5 -11.39 -9.27 3.38
N LYS A 6 -11.85 -8.02 3.44
CA LYS A 6 -11.18 -6.91 2.77
C LYS A 6 -9.88 -6.66 3.53
N ARG A 7 -8.79 -7.27 3.07
CA ARG A 7 -7.47 -7.04 3.66
C ARG A 7 -7.12 -5.57 3.51
N ASN A 8 -6.55 -5.01 4.57
CA ASN A 8 -6.10 -3.64 4.59
C ASN A 8 -5.01 -3.44 3.50
N PRO A 9 -5.11 -2.39 2.66
CA PRO A 9 -4.20 -2.21 1.53
C PRO A 9 -2.75 -1.95 1.98
N LEU A 10 -2.52 -1.28 3.11
CA LEU A 10 -1.17 -1.13 3.69
C LEU A 10 -0.55 -2.49 4.05
N SER A 11 -1.35 -3.41 4.60
CA SER A 11 -0.89 -4.77 4.89
C SER A 11 -0.48 -5.51 3.61
N GLU A 12 -1.27 -5.39 2.53
CA GLU A 12 -0.92 -6.03 1.25
C GLU A 12 0.35 -5.43 0.64
N ILE A 13 0.59 -4.12 0.81
CA ILE A 13 1.85 -3.48 0.41
C ILE A 13 3.02 -4.10 1.18
N GLY A 14 2.89 -4.30 2.50
CA GLY A 14 3.90 -4.95 3.33
C GLY A 14 4.25 -6.36 2.84
N ASP A 15 3.24 -7.14 2.44
CA ASP A 15 3.43 -8.51 1.92
C ASP A 15 4.26 -8.53 0.63
N ILE A 16 4.10 -7.53 -0.24
CA ILE A 16 4.81 -7.47 -1.53
C ILE A 16 6.06 -6.58 -1.51
N ALA A 17 6.34 -5.86 -0.42
CA ALA A 17 7.41 -4.87 -0.33
C ALA A 17 8.78 -5.43 -0.74
N HIS A 18 9.08 -6.68 -0.36
CA HIS A 18 10.33 -7.37 -0.69
C HIS A 18 10.52 -7.67 -2.19
N LYS A 19 9.45 -7.56 -3.00
CA LYS A 19 9.47 -7.77 -4.45
C LYS A 19 9.62 -6.46 -5.23
N LEU A 20 9.49 -5.31 -4.56
CA LEU A 20 9.53 -4.01 -5.21
C LEU A 20 10.99 -3.55 -5.43
N PRO A 21 11.28 -2.86 -6.55
CA PRO A 21 12.51 -2.11 -6.69
C PRO A 21 12.68 -1.12 -5.53
N LEU A 22 13.91 -0.93 -5.04
CA LEU A 22 14.18 -0.11 -3.86
C LEU A 22 13.64 1.32 -3.99
N ASP A 23 13.79 1.94 -5.16
CA ASP A 23 13.32 3.31 -5.40
C ASP A 23 11.79 3.40 -5.37
N VAL A 24 11.10 2.36 -5.88
CA VAL A 24 9.63 2.25 -5.84
C VAL A 24 9.14 2.08 -4.41
N LEU A 25 9.78 1.21 -3.62
CA LEU A 25 9.43 1.01 -2.21
C LEU A 25 9.62 2.30 -1.39
N LYS A 26 10.70 3.05 -1.63
CA LYS A 26 10.96 4.32 -0.96
C LYS A 26 9.90 5.38 -1.28
N ASP A 27 9.52 5.52 -2.55
CA ASP A 27 8.49 6.48 -2.97
C ASP A 27 7.12 6.14 -2.33
N ILE A 28 6.72 4.87 -2.36
CA ILE A 28 5.48 4.41 -1.73
C ILE A 28 5.50 4.66 -0.22
N ASN A 29 6.60 4.31 0.46
CA ASN A 29 6.73 4.54 1.90
C ASN A 29 6.64 6.03 2.26
N GLN A 30 7.27 6.91 1.47
CA GLN A 30 7.20 8.35 1.68
C GLN A 30 5.76 8.86 1.52
N ARG A 31 5.09 8.49 0.42
CA ARG A 31 3.70 8.89 0.15
C ARG A 31 2.72 8.44 1.23
N ILE A 32 2.84 7.20 1.69
CA ILE A 32 2.02 6.66 2.76
C ILE A 32 2.33 7.39 4.08
N GLY A 33 3.61 7.60 4.39
CA GLY A 33 4.02 8.33 5.59
C GLY A 33 3.45 9.75 5.62
N ASP A 34 3.55 10.48 4.51
CA ASP A 34 3.00 11.83 4.38
C ASP A 34 1.47 11.84 4.52
N TRP A 35 0.79 10.86 3.91
CA TRP A 35 -0.67 10.72 4.02
C TRP A 35 -1.12 10.50 5.47
N LEU A 36 -0.49 9.55 6.17
CA LEU A 36 -0.81 9.25 7.57
C LEU A 36 -0.49 10.45 8.47
N ALA A 37 0.62 11.15 8.23
CA ALA A 37 0.98 12.36 8.97
C ALA A 37 -0.03 13.50 8.76
N SER A 38 -0.69 13.56 7.60
CA SER A 38 -1.76 14.52 7.31
C SER A 38 -3.12 14.18 7.94
N GLY A 39 -3.24 13.03 8.63
CA GLY A 39 -4.48 12.54 9.23
C GLY A 39 -5.27 11.54 8.35
N GLY A 40 -4.66 11.08 7.26
CA GLY A 40 -5.19 9.98 6.45
C GLY A 40 -5.12 8.63 7.17
N LYS A 41 -5.89 7.66 6.68
CA LYS A 41 -5.97 6.29 7.23
C LYS A 41 -5.31 5.28 6.32
N ASP A 42 -4.93 4.14 6.91
CA ASP A 42 -4.26 3.03 6.22
C ASP A 42 -5.20 2.21 5.31
N ASP A 43 -6.52 2.42 5.43
CA ASP A 43 -7.57 1.81 4.61
C ASP A 43 -8.21 2.78 3.61
N ASP A 44 -7.67 3.99 3.50
CA ASP A 44 -8.19 4.99 2.57
C ASP A 44 -8.02 4.57 1.10
N PRO A 45 -8.89 5.05 0.20
CA PRO A 45 -8.75 4.85 -1.24
C PRO A 45 -7.40 5.30 -1.81
N TYR A 46 -6.71 6.21 -1.13
CA TYR A 46 -5.35 6.62 -1.50
C TYR A 46 -4.33 5.48 -1.33
N ILE A 47 -4.44 4.70 -0.26
CA ILE A 47 -3.55 3.57 0.01
C ILE A 47 -3.84 2.43 -0.96
N GLU A 48 -5.11 2.21 -1.34
CA GLU A 48 -5.47 1.30 -2.42
C GLU A 48 -4.79 1.67 -3.75
N GLN A 49 -4.69 2.97 -4.07
CA GLN A 49 -3.96 3.43 -5.26
C GLN A 49 -2.45 3.13 -5.17
N GLN A 50 -1.83 3.28 -4.00
CA GLN A 50 -0.42 2.91 -3.79
C GLN A 50 -0.21 1.40 -3.97
N LEU A 51 -1.14 0.58 -3.49
CA LEU A 51 -1.12 -0.86 -3.67
C LEU A 51 -1.23 -1.27 -5.14
N GLU A 52 -2.18 -0.69 -5.89
CA GLU A 52 -2.34 -0.98 -7.32
C GLU A 52 -1.14 -0.52 -8.15
N PHE A 53 -0.48 0.56 -7.75
CA PHE A 53 0.80 0.96 -8.33
C PHE A 53 1.89 -0.08 -8.01
N ALA A 54 2.04 -0.49 -6.75
CA ALA A 54 3.03 -1.47 -6.31
C ALA A 54 2.88 -2.83 -7.04
N LYS A 55 1.65 -3.31 -7.21
CA LYS A 55 1.34 -4.57 -7.91
C LYS A 55 1.87 -4.63 -9.34
N ARG A 56 2.06 -3.49 -10.01
CA ARG A 56 2.62 -3.43 -11.38
C ARG A 56 4.08 -3.88 -11.45
N PHE A 57 4.78 -3.91 -10.33
CA PHE A 57 6.19 -4.31 -10.24
C PHE A 57 6.38 -5.75 -9.77
N VAL A 58 5.31 -6.37 -9.27
CA VAL A 58 5.32 -7.76 -8.83
C VAL A 58 5.01 -8.64 -10.04
N LYS A 59 5.99 -9.41 -10.49
CA LYS A 59 5.83 -10.44 -11.53
C LYS A 59 5.47 -11.79 -10.92
#